data_AF-B4VTM1-F1
#
_entry.id   AF-B4VTM1-F1
#
_cell.length_a   1.000
_cell.length_b   1.000
_cell.length_c   1.000
_cell.angle_alpha   90.00
_cell.angle_beta   90.00
_cell.angle_gamma   90.00
#
_symmetry.space_group_name_H-M   'P 1'
#
loop_
_entity.id
_entity.type
_entity.pdbx_description
1 polymer ?
#
loop_
_entity_poly.entity_id
_entity_poly.type
_entity_poly.pdbx_seq_one_letter_code
_entity_poly.pdbx_strand_id
1 'polypeptide(L)'
;MVNRLTSRPLLIAGLLVVFIALAPIVVLFAQPPTYLTPAQLLTDPFLQLPTDTSVRVVWFTEFAGTRHSVAYGKGLRRVAIANTTKLSRTREDQKSRVGEQTADAQVYQKPTPRDIWRHEAEVTGLIPGERVPYQVTSVRNDGQLVKSNPFTLAAAPPPHTPLKILLTSDHQLMPMTAANLQKVAETVGNLDAIFLAGDLVNIPDRASEWFDDNRGGAFFPALQGQANYQLEKNNITTRYTGGELIQHAPLFPATGNHEVMGRFSMDRGLNDQFNDPIPRQVAADIYQQKSAQSNSNNPLIWLKEHSFNTDTYNEIFTLPGNENYYAITFGDIRLISLYITNIWRTPSLKPNTKGRYREREADLNNPTAWGYGQHIFEPIKRGSPQYNWLKAELNSPEFQQANYKIVMFHHPPHSLGDNIVPPYTDPVQIIERDRNGTITAVDYDYPPQADYILRDVIPLLETAGAQLVLYGHSHLWNRFVNPQGIHFLESSNVGNTYGAYLGKKQRQVPEGKDYAATGDPNGLEPILPTIAPLRGEDNQPLPYISSNDITVFSILDTSTGIVSSYRFDTREPDSDIIKFDEFQIAPVRSQGFSLTKSIIPSLSLKYP
;
A
#
# COMPACT_ATOMS: atom_id res chain seq x y z
N MET A 1 -35.80 89.15 12.45
CA MET A 1 -36.17 88.36 11.25
C MET A 1 -35.01 87.43 10.95
N VAL A 2 -35.27 86.13 11.02
CA VAL A 2 -34.27 85.06 11.14
C VAL A 2 -33.63 84.73 9.79
N ASN A 3 -32.31 84.57 9.81
CA ASN A 3 -31.46 84.28 8.65
C ASN A 3 -31.80 82.94 7.99
N ARG A 4 -31.83 82.94 6.65
CA ARG A 4 -31.91 81.74 5.81
C ARG A 4 -30.65 80.90 5.98
N LEU A 5 -30.79 79.74 6.63
CA LEU A 5 -29.80 78.66 6.55
C LEU A 5 -29.84 78.06 5.15
N THR A 6 -28.68 78.05 4.51
CA THR A 6 -28.44 77.57 3.15
C THR A 6 -28.62 76.05 3.09
N SER A 7 -29.42 75.59 2.12
CA SER A 7 -29.85 74.18 1.92
C SER A 7 -28.80 73.24 1.32
N ARG A 8 -27.54 73.68 1.18
CA ARG A 8 -26.46 72.90 0.54
C ARG A 8 -25.89 71.74 1.38
N PRO A 9 -25.67 71.86 2.71
CA PRO A 9 -25.07 70.77 3.48
C PRO A 9 -26.05 69.60 3.72
N LEU A 10 -27.36 69.87 3.80
CA LEU A 10 -28.40 68.84 3.96
C LEU A 10 -28.59 67.98 2.70
N LEU A 11 -28.47 68.57 1.52
CA LEU A 11 -28.51 67.84 0.24
C LEU A 11 -27.28 66.96 0.03
N ILE A 12 -26.09 67.45 0.42
CA ILE A 12 -24.84 66.67 0.34
C ILE A 12 -24.84 65.51 1.35
N ALA A 13 -25.34 65.74 2.57
CA ALA A 13 -25.48 64.69 3.58
C ALA A 13 -26.50 63.61 3.15
N GLY A 14 -27.62 64.00 2.54
CA GLY A 14 -28.61 63.06 2.02
C GLY A 14 -28.07 62.19 0.88
N LEU A 15 -27.32 62.78 -0.06
CA LEU A 15 -26.68 62.03 -1.16
C LEU A 15 -25.59 61.07 -0.65
N LEU A 16 -24.82 61.46 0.38
CA LEU A 16 -23.81 60.58 0.98
C LEU A 16 -24.44 59.38 1.68
N VAL A 17 -25.56 59.57 2.39
CA VAL A 17 -26.26 58.46 3.07
C VAL A 17 -26.86 57.49 2.06
N VAL A 18 -27.41 57.97 0.94
CA VAL A 18 -27.91 57.11 -0.14
C VAL A 18 -26.78 56.34 -0.82
N PHE A 19 -25.61 56.96 -1.04
CA PHE A 19 -24.44 56.28 -1.60
C PHE A 19 -23.85 55.22 -0.64
N ILE A 20 -23.78 55.51 0.66
CA ILE A 20 -23.29 54.57 1.69
C ILE A 20 -24.29 53.42 1.89
N ALA A 21 -25.60 53.67 1.76
CA ALA A 21 -26.62 52.63 1.88
C ALA A 21 -26.72 51.73 0.63
N LEU A 22 -26.47 52.27 -0.57
CA LEU A 22 -26.54 51.49 -1.83
C LEU A 22 -25.20 50.84 -2.21
N ALA A 23 -24.06 51.34 -1.75
CA ALA A 23 -22.75 50.73 -1.99
C ALA A 23 -22.66 49.24 -1.56
N PRO A 24 -23.11 48.82 -0.36
CA PRO A 24 -23.09 47.40 0.00
C PRO A 24 -24.08 46.56 -0.82
N ILE A 25 -25.19 47.15 -1.31
CA ILE A 25 -26.17 46.46 -2.16
C ILE A 25 -25.58 46.21 -3.56
N VAL A 26 -24.87 47.18 -4.14
CA VAL A 26 -24.18 47.00 -5.43
C VAL A 26 -23.01 46.01 -5.31
N VAL A 27 -22.29 45.97 -4.18
CA VAL A 27 -21.24 44.96 -3.91
C VAL A 27 -21.81 43.55 -3.69
N LEU A 28 -23.04 43.43 -3.16
CA LEU A 28 -23.78 42.15 -3.04
C LEU A 28 -24.20 41.57 -4.41
N PHE A 29 -24.40 42.41 -5.43
CA PHE A 29 -24.78 41.97 -6.78
C PHE A 29 -23.64 42.04 -7.81
N ALA A 30 -22.47 42.58 -7.45
CA ALA A 30 -21.26 42.64 -8.28
C ALA A 30 -20.21 41.60 -7.87
N GLN A 31 -20.60 40.56 -7.13
CA GLN A 31 -19.77 39.36 -7.03
C GLN A 31 -19.79 38.69 -8.42
N PRO A 32 -18.63 38.52 -9.10
CA PRO A 32 -18.60 37.67 -10.28
C PRO A 32 -19.17 36.31 -9.88
N PRO A 33 -19.91 35.60 -10.77
CA PRO A 33 -20.38 34.27 -10.45
C PRO A 33 -19.16 33.48 -9.95
N THR A 34 -19.22 32.99 -8.71
CA THR A 34 -18.30 31.97 -8.26
C THR A 34 -18.49 30.84 -9.25
N TYR A 35 -17.55 30.70 -10.18
CA TYR A 35 -17.49 29.55 -11.07
C TYR A 35 -17.22 28.36 -10.16
N LEU A 36 -18.29 27.77 -9.62
CA LEU A 36 -18.21 26.52 -8.89
C LEU A 36 -17.60 25.53 -9.87
N THR A 37 -16.46 24.96 -9.50
CA THR A 37 -15.83 23.89 -10.26
C THR A 37 -16.89 22.80 -10.52
N PRO A 38 -16.93 22.19 -11.70
CA PRO A 38 -17.87 21.10 -11.97
C PRO A 38 -17.72 20.00 -10.91
N ALA A 39 -18.81 19.34 -10.54
CA ALA A 39 -18.71 18.15 -9.69
C ALA A 39 -17.85 17.09 -10.39
N GLN A 40 -16.81 16.61 -9.70
CA GLN A 40 -15.87 15.63 -10.23
C GLN A 40 -15.68 14.48 -9.23
N LEU A 41 -15.47 13.27 -9.77
CA LEU A 41 -14.97 12.17 -8.97
C LEU A 41 -13.47 12.36 -8.80
N LEU A 42 -12.96 12.06 -7.61
CA LEU A 42 -11.53 12.10 -7.34
C LEU A 42 -10.83 10.79 -7.77
N THR A 43 -11.61 9.72 -7.93
CA THR A 43 -11.17 8.41 -8.43
C THR A 43 -12.28 7.83 -9.29
N ASP A 44 -11.91 7.01 -10.27
CA ASP A 44 -12.88 6.04 -10.78
C ASP A 44 -13.26 5.05 -9.65
N PRO A 45 -14.39 4.34 -9.75
CA PRO A 45 -14.74 3.33 -8.77
C PRO A 45 -13.82 2.12 -8.84
N PHE A 46 -13.51 1.54 -7.68
CA PHE A 46 -12.68 0.34 -7.56
C PHE A 46 -13.33 -0.72 -6.66
N LEU A 47 -12.91 -1.98 -6.85
CA LEU A 47 -13.57 -3.14 -6.25
C LEU A 47 -12.83 -3.62 -4.99
N GLN A 48 -13.60 -4.01 -3.97
CA GLN A 48 -13.08 -4.55 -2.71
C GLN A 48 -13.99 -5.66 -2.16
N LEU A 49 -13.40 -6.51 -1.32
CA LEU A 49 -14.09 -7.50 -0.48
C LEU A 49 -15.25 -8.26 -1.19
N PRO A 50 -14.97 -8.98 -2.29
CA PRO A 50 -15.96 -9.83 -2.92
C PRO A 50 -16.37 -10.99 -1.98
N THR A 51 -17.64 -11.35 -2.02
CA THR A 51 -18.23 -12.54 -1.39
C THR A 51 -18.83 -13.43 -2.47
N ASP A 52 -19.40 -14.58 -2.11
CA ASP A 52 -20.06 -15.49 -3.07
C ASP A 52 -21.12 -14.80 -3.93
N THR A 53 -21.78 -13.74 -3.44
CA THR A 53 -22.88 -13.07 -4.15
C THR A 53 -22.83 -11.55 -4.10
N SER A 54 -21.76 -10.97 -3.58
CA SER A 54 -21.60 -9.52 -3.51
C SER A 54 -20.17 -9.05 -3.76
N VAL A 55 -20.02 -7.76 -4.02
CA VAL A 55 -18.72 -7.07 -4.03
C VAL A 55 -18.94 -5.62 -3.61
N ARG A 56 -17.96 -5.01 -2.94
CA ARG A 56 -17.99 -3.60 -2.58
C ARG A 56 -17.41 -2.77 -3.71
N VAL A 57 -18.13 -1.69 -4.06
CA VAL A 57 -17.68 -0.67 -5.00
C VAL A 57 -17.40 0.60 -4.21
N VAL A 58 -16.17 1.08 -4.31
CA VAL A 58 -15.67 2.23 -3.55
C VAL A 58 -15.21 3.31 -4.52
N TRP A 59 -15.45 4.58 -4.18
CA TRP A 59 -14.88 5.73 -4.89
C TRP A 59 -14.80 6.94 -3.97
N PHE A 60 -14.06 7.96 -4.41
CA PHE A 60 -13.82 9.17 -3.64
C PHE A 60 -14.28 10.44 -4.36
N THR A 61 -14.65 11.43 -3.58
CA THR A 61 -14.91 12.80 -4.04
C THR A 61 -14.37 13.82 -3.04
N GLU A 62 -14.24 15.08 -3.49
CA GLU A 62 -13.96 16.24 -2.61
C GLU A 62 -15.26 16.92 -2.13
N PHE A 63 -16.38 16.21 -2.10
CA PHE A 63 -17.62 16.73 -1.53
C PHE A 63 -18.41 15.63 -0.82
N ALA A 64 -19.03 15.96 0.32
CA ALA A 64 -19.86 15.00 1.04
C ALA A 64 -21.03 14.46 0.20
N GLY A 65 -21.66 15.36 -0.57
CA GLY A 65 -22.80 15.07 -1.42
C GLY A 65 -24.09 14.76 -0.65
N THR A 66 -25.18 14.58 -1.40
CA THR A 66 -26.51 14.25 -0.85
C THR A 66 -26.92 12.81 -1.16
N ARG A 67 -26.38 12.23 -2.24
CA ARG A 67 -26.71 10.87 -2.67
C ARG A 67 -25.58 10.29 -3.52
N HIS A 68 -25.26 9.03 -3.25
CA HIS A 68 -24.22 8.26 -3.91
C HIS A 68 -24.78 6.87 -4.21
N SER A 69 -24.59 6.39 -5.44
CA SER A 69 -25.19 5.11 -5.86
C SER A 69 -24.41 4.41 -6.95
N VAL A 70 -24.55 3.09 -6.99
CA VAL A 70 -24.05 2.22 -8.05
C VAL A 70 -25.24 1.68 -8.84
N ALA A 71 -25.30 1.97 -10.12
CA ALA A 71 -26.20 1.28 -11.04
C ALA A 71 -25.48 0.05 -11.61
N TYR A 72 -26.11 -1.13 -11.64
CA TYR A 72 -25.45 -2.38 -12.04
C TYR A 72 -26.40 -3.40 -12.69
N GLY A 73 -25.80 -4.45 -13.26
CA GLY A 73 -26.52 -5.52 -13.95
C GLY A 73 -26.92 -5.15 -15.38
N LYS A 74 -27.63 -6.06 -16.06
CA LYS A 74 -28.04 -5.87 -17.45
C LYS A 74 -28.81 -4.56 -17.63
N GLY A 75 -28.26 -3.65 -18.43
CA GLY A 75 -28.83 -2.32 -18.69
C GLY A 75 -28.82 -1.36 -17.50
N LEU A 76 -27.98 -1.61 -16.48
CA LEU A 76 -27.80 -0.74 -15.30
C LEU A 76 -29.11 -0.45 -14.55
N ARG A 77 -30.01 -1.44 -14.48
CA ARG A 77 -31.37 -1.28 -13.92
C ARG A 77 -31.44 -1.47 -12.41
N ARG A 78 -30.47 -2.17 -11.82
CA ARG A 78 -30.39 -2.36 -10.36
C ARG A 78 -29.58 -1.23 -9.76
N VAL A 79 -29.91 -0.84 -8.53
CA VAL A 79 -29.23 0.25 -7.83
C VAL A 79 -28.86 -0.18 -6.42
N ALA A 80 -27.61 0.06 -6.04
CA ALA A 80 -27.14 0.00 -4.65
C ALA A 80 -26.83 1.43 -4.18
N ILE A 81 -27.16 1.75 -2.93
CA ILE A 81 -26.87 3.05 -2.33
C ILE A 81 -25.57 2.95 -1.54
N ALA A 82 -24.72 3.96 -1.67
CA ALA A 82 -23.46 4.02 -0.94
C ALA A 82 -23.61 4.68 0.42
N ASN A 83 -22.89 4.16 1.41
CA ASN A 83 -22.58 4.83 2.66
C ASN A 83 -21.40 5.78 2.43
N THR A 84 -21.46 6.96 3.05
CA THR A 84 -20.43 7.98 2.92
C THR A 84 -19.71 8.19 4.25
N THR A 85 -18.39 8.17 4.22
CA THR A 85 -17.52 8.51 5.36
C THR A 85 -16.51 9.56 4.92
N LYS A 86 -16.00 10.35 5.87
CA LYS A 86 -14.94 11.32 5.63
C LYS A 86 -13.62 10.76 6.16
N LEU A 87 -12.55 10.88 5.37
CA LEU A 87 -11.22 10.51 5.82
C LEU A 87 -10.75 11.50 6.88
N SER A 88 -10.17 11.00 7.97
CA SER A 88 -9.94 11.80 9.18
C SER A 88 -8.58 12.50 9.21
N ARG A 89 -7.60 12.03 8.42
CA ARG A 89 -6.20 12.51 8.49
C ARG A 89 -5.61 12.99 7.17
N THR A 90 -6.36 12.93 6.08
CA THR A 90 -5.90 13.39 4.76
C THR A 90 -5.56 14.88 4.77
N ARG A 91 -4.34 15.19 4.37
CA ARG A 91 -3.75 16.54 4.45
C ARG A 91 -2.85 16.81 3.24
N GLU A 92 -2.49 18.06 3.08
CA GLU A 92 -1.42 18.52 2.19
C GLU A 92 -0.38 19.32 2.98
N ASP A 93 0.87 19.37 2.50
CA ASP A 93 1.94 20.14 3.12
C ASP A 93 2.85 20.79 2.08
N GLN A 94 3.92 21.43 2.55
CA GLN A 94 4.90 22.10 1.69
C GLN A 94 5.53 21.21 0.63
N LYS A 95 5.51 19.88 0.79
CA LYS A 95 6.08 18.94 -0.19
C LYS A 95 5.01 18.31 -1.10
N SER A 96 3.73 18.65 -0.92
CA SER A 96 2.68 18.22 -1.83
C SER A 96 2.91 18.76 -3.25
N ARG A 97 2.38 18.06 -4.24
CA ARG A 97 2.36 18.46 -5.65
C ARG A 97 0.93 18.33 -6.13
N VAL A 98 0.11 19.36 -5.96
CA VAL A 98 -1.34 19.29 -6.20
C VAL A 98 -1.91 20.66 -6.53
N GLY A 99 -2.90 20.70 -7.43
CA GLY A 99 -3.53 21.93 -7.88
C GLY A 99 -2.48 22.91 -8.40
N GLU A 100 -2.44 24.12 -7.83
CA GLU A 100 -1.46 25.14 -8.21
C GLU A 100 -0.07 24.94 -7.60
N GLN A 101 0.09 24.03 -6.62
CA GLN A 101 1.38 23.73 -6.00
C GLN A 101 2.18 22.74 -6.86
N THR A 102 3.16 23.26 -7.60
CA THR A 102 4.10 22.45 -8.40
C THR A 102 5.53 22.46 -7.86
N ALA A 103 5.81 23.36 -6.91
CA ALA A 103 7.07 23.47 -6.19
C ALA A 103 6.83 23.51 -4.67
N ASP A 104 7.91 23.35 -3.89
CA ASP A 104 7.80 23.33 -2.43
C ASP A 104 7.25 24.65 -1.87
N ALA A 105 6.35 24.53 -0.89
CA ALA A 105 5.78 25.64 -0.10
C ALA A 105 5.03 26.72 -0.90
N GLN A 106 4.65 26.45 -2.16
CA GLN A 106 3.97 27.42 -3.02
C GLN A 106 2.55 27.76 -2.54
N VAL A 107 1.79 26.77 -2.06
CA VAL A 107 0.40 26.94 -1.58
C VAL A 107 0.29 26.60 -0.11
N TYR A 108 0.71 25.41 0.30
CA TYR A 108 0.67 24.92 1.68
C TYR A 108 2.06 25.05 2.32
N GLN A 109 2.15 25.66 3.49
CA GLN A 109 3.43 25.86 4.21
C GLN A 109 3.57 24.89 5.39
N LYS A 110 2.46 24.35 5.87
CA LYS A 110 2.36 23.37 6.96
C LYS A 110 1.22 22.40 6.68
N PRO A 111 1.13 21.26 7.39
CA PRO A 111 0.01 20.33 7.22
C PRO A 111 -1.34 21.04 7.28
N THR A 112 -2.10 20.93 6.21
CA THR A 112 -3.42 21.55 6.05
C THR A 112 -4.42 20.44 5.72
N PRO A 113 -5.54 20.31 6.44
CA PRO A 113 -6.55 19.30 6.14
C PRO A 113 -7.07 19.42 4.71
N ARG A 114 -7.21 18.28 4.04
CA ARG A 114 -7.90 18.16 2.76
C ARG A 114 -9.07 17.21 2.95
N ASP A 115 -10.26 17.73 2.70
CA ASP A 115 -11.49 17.00 2.93
C ASP A 115 -11.74 16.01 1.78
N ILE A 116 -11.67 14.72 2.10
CA ILE A 116 -11.92 13.63 1.16
C ILE A 116 -13.05 12.77 1.70
N TRP A 117 -14.04 12.49 0.85
CA TRP A 117 -15.17 11.64 1.18
C TRP A 117 -15.08 10.33 0.42
N ARG A 118 -15.20 9.24 1.17
CA ARG A 118 -15.29 7.88 0.67
C ARG A 118 -16.74 7.48 0.54
N HIS A 119 -17.09 6.89 -0.59
CA HIS A 119 -18.40 6.33 -0.84
C HIS A 119 -18.25 4.84 -1.09
N GLU A 120 -18.99 4.02 -0.36
CA GLU A 120 -18.97 2.57 -0.51
C GLU A 120 -20.38 2.03 -0.62
N ALA A 121 -20.66 1.29 -1.70
CA ALA A 121 -21.87 0.51 -1.85
C ALA A 121 -21.55 -0.98 -1.94
N GLU A 122 -22.33 -1.81 -1.25
CA GLU A 122 -22.31 -3.25 -1.46
C GLU A 122 -23.29 -3.63 -2.57
N VAL A 123 -22.74 -4.17 -3.67
CA VAL A 123 -23.52 -4.68 -4.79
C VAL A 123 -23.83 -6.15 -4.52
N THR A 124 -25.09 -6.48 -4.24
CA THR A 124 -25.53 -7.82 -3.82
C THR A 124 -26.29 -8.59 -4.90
N GLY A 125 -26.57 -9.87 -4.67
CA GLY A 125 -27.35 -10.71 -5.58
C GLY A 125 -26.70 -10.87 -6.95
N LEU A 126 -25.37 -10.94 -6.96
CA LEU A 126 -24.57 -11.31 -8.12
C LEU A 126 -24.58 -12.84 -8.27
N ILE A 127 -24.50 -13.30 -9.50
CA ILE A 127 -24.38 -14.73 -9.81
C ILE A 127 -22.87 -15.05 -9.81
N PRO A 128 -22.39 -16.02 -9.00
CA PRO A 128 -20.99 -16.43 -9.00
C PRO A 128 -20.49 -16.76 -10.41
N GLY A 129 -19.30 -16.27 -10.77
CA GLY A 129 -18.70 -16.48 -12.08
C GLY A 129 -19.26 -15.61 -13.22
N GLU A 130 -20.32 -14.84 -12.99
CA GLU A 130 -20.82 -13.88 -13.97
C GLU A 130 -20.31 -12.47 -13.71
N ARG A 131 -19.78 -11.86 -14.78
CA ARG A 131 -19.35 -10.46 -14.79
C ARG A 131 -20.46 -9.59 -15.37
N VAL A 132 -20.81 -8.51 -14.66
CA VAL A 132 -21.89 -7.59 -15.05
C VAL A 132 -21.42 -6.15 -15.10
N PRO A 133 -22.03 -5.29 -15.94
CA PRO A 133 -21.65 -3.88 -16.01
C PRO A 133 -22.14 -3.12 -14.77
N TYR A 134 -21.41 -2.07 -14.40
CA TYR A 134 -21.80 -1.12 -13.37
C TYR A 134 -21.33 0.31 -13.70
N GLN A 135 -21.93 1.31 -13.05
CA GLN A 135 -21.54 2.72 -13.12
C GLN A 135 -21.89 3.41 -11.80
N VAL A 136 -21.02 4.28 -11.30
CA VAL A 136 -21.32 5.06 -10.09
C VAL A 136 -21.85 6.44 -10.42
N THR A 137 -22.64 7.00 -9.52
CA THR A 137 -23.16 8.37 -9.61
C THR A 137 -23.06 9.04 -8.25
N SER A 138 -22.55 10.27 -8.22
CA SER A 138 -22.53 11.14 -7.04
C SER A 138 -23.31 12.42 -7.31
N VAL A 139 -24.11 12.84 -6.34
CA VAL A 139 -24.89 14.08 -6.38
C VAL A 139 -24.33 15.06 -5.37
N ARG A 140 -23.79 16.19 -5.84
CA ARG A 140 -23.30 17.26 -4.97
C ARG A 140 -24.46 18.03 -4.34
N ASN A 141 -24.19 18.80 -3.28
CA ASN A 141 -25.20 19.54 -2.52
C ASN A 141 -25.99 20.58 -3.35
N ASP A 142 -25.42 21.05 -4.46
CA ASP A 142 -26.08 21.95 -5.43
C ASP A 142 -26.88 21.20 -6.51
N GLY A 143 -27.00 19.87 -6.39
CA GLY A 143 -27.72 19.01 -7.33
C GLY A 143 -26.93 18.61 -8.57
N GLN A 144 -25.68 19.06 -8.73
CA GLN A 144 -24.84 18.62 -9.86
C GLN A 144 -24.53 17.13 -9.76
N LEU A 145 -24.60 16.46 -10.91
CA LEU A 145 -24.38 15.03 -11.04
C LEU A 145 -23.04 14.76 -11.70
N VAL A 146 -22.28 13.82 -11.15
CA VAL A 146 -21.09 13.25 -11.77
C VAL A 146 -21.21 11.73 -11.83
N LYS A 147 -20.78 11.15 -12.95
CA LYS A 147 -20.79 9.71 -13.21
C LYS A 147 -19.43 9.22 -13.66
N SER A 148 -19.07 8.00 -13.30
CA SER A 148 -17.91 7.32 -13.88
C SER A 148 -18.22 6.84 -15.30
N ASN A 149 -17.20 6.34 -16.00
CA ASN A 149 -17.40 5.44 -17.12
C ASN A 149 -18.11 4.13 -16.67
N PRO A 150 -18.74 3.38 -17.58
CA PRO A 150 -19.24 2.05 -17.27
C PRO A 150 -18.07 1.06 -17.18
N PHE A 151 -18.00 0.32 -16.09
CA PHE A 151 -17.01 -0.73 -15.85
C PHE A 151 -17.71 -2.07 -15.59
N THR A 152 -16.97 -3.09 -15.17
CA THR A 152 -17.56 -4.41 -14.88
C THR A 152 -17.12 -4.94 -13.52
N LEU A 153 -18.02 -5.63 -12.83
CA LEU A 153 -17.73 -6.29 -11.56
C LEU A 153 -18.24 -7.73 -11.57
N ALA A 154 -17.75 -8.53 -10.63
CA ALA A 154 -18.22 -9.88 -10.37
C ALA A 154 -18.18 -10.15 -8.86
N ALA A 155 -18.91 -11.17 -8.42
CA ALA A 155 -18.73 -11.77 -7.11
C ALA A 155 -17.37 -12.47 -7.01
N ALA A 156 -17.06 -13.05 -5.85
CA ALA A 156 -15.90 -13.93 -5.71
C ALA A 156 -15.99 -15.07 -6.73
N PRO A 157 -14.87 -15.43 -7.39
CA PRO A 157 -14.88 -16.49 -8.37
C PRO A 157 -15.17 -17.83 -7.69
N PRO A 158 -16.01 -18.69 -8.29
CA PRO A 158 -16.21 -20.05 -7.80
C PRO A 158 -14.90 -20.84 -7.75
N PRO A 159 -14.82 -21.90 -6.92
CA PRO A 159 -13.72 -22.86 -6.98
C PRO A 159 -13.50 -23.37 -8.41
N HIS A 160 -12.25 -23.69 -8.73
CA HIS A 160 -11.77 -24.16 -10.04
C HIS A 160 -11.89 -23.16 -11.20
N THR A 161 -12.20 -21.90 -10.92
CA THR A 161 -12.11 -20.83 -11.91
C THR A 161 -10.64 -20.51 -12.19
N PRO A 162 -10.17 -20.56 -13.45
CA PRO A 162 -8.86 -20.03 -13.84
C PRO A 162 -8.78 -18.53 -13.57
N LEU A 163 -7.72 -18.08 -12.89
CA LEU A 163 -7.52 -16.69 -12.51
C LEU A 163 -6.11 -16.22 -12.89
N LYS A 164 -6.00 -14.95 -13.28
CA LYS A 164 -4.73 -14.23 -13.41
C LYS A 164 -4.61 -13.18 -12.31
N ILE A 165 -3.61 -13.35 -11.46
CA ILE A 165 -3.37 -12.48 -10.30
C ILE A 165 -2.08 -11.70 -10.50
N LEU A 166 -2.14 -10.37 -10.41
CA LEU A 166 -0.93 -9.55 -10.34
C LEU A 166 -0.31 -9.67 -8.95
N LEU A 167 0.98 -10.00 -8.89
CA LEU A 167 1.80 -10.00 -7.68
C LEU A 167 2.76 -8.81 -7.76
N THR A 168 2.61 -7.86 -6.84
CA THR A 168 3.37 -6.60 -6.88
C THR A 168 3.56 -6.01 -5.49
N SER A 169 4.42 -5.01 -5.36
CA SER A 169 4.63 -4.23 -4.13
C SER A 169 5.34 -2.90 -4.44
N ASP A 170 5.45 -2.02 -3.46
CA ASP A 170 6.32 -0.82 -3.47
C ASP A 170 6.05 0.14 -4.64
N HIS A 171 4.78 0.28 -5.02
CA HIS A 171 4.37 1.21 -6.08
C HIS A 171 4.72 2.64 -5.72
N GLN A 172 4.36 3.01 -4.49
CA GLN A 172 4.48 4.36 -3.96
C GLN A 172 4.13 5.39 -5.05
N LEU A 173 4.98 6.41 -5.26
CA LEU A 173 4.94 7.24 -6.48
C LEU A 173 6.22 7.03 -7.29
N MET A 174 6.68 5.78 -7.40
CA MET A 174 7.96 5.50 -8.04
C MET A 174 7.93 5.76 -9.55
N PRO A 175 9.06 6.20 -10.15
CA PRO A 175 9.05 6.72 -11.51
C PRO A 175 8.55 5.79 -12.62
N MET A 176 8.67 4.47 -12.45
CA MET A 176 8.24 3.50 -13.46
C MET A 176 6.92 2.82 -13.11
N THR A 177 6.21 3.23 -12.05
CA THR A 177 4.94 2.60 -11.63
C THR A 177 3.86 2.72 -12.71
N ALA A 178 3.69 3.90 -13.32
CA ALA A 178 2.73 4.07 -14.41
C ALA A 178 3.11 3.24 -15.66
N ALA A 179 4.40 3.16 -15.99
CA ALA A 179 4.87 2.30 -17.08
C ALA A 179 4.63 0.82 -16.77
N ASN A 180 4.92 0.38 -15.54
CA ASN A 180 4.72 -0.98 -15.07
C ASN A 180 3.26 -1.42 -15.26
N LEU A 181 2.32 -0.66 -14.70
CA LEU A 181 0.90 -0.99 -14.71
C LEU A 181 0.29 -0.93 -16.11
N GLN A 182 0.76 -0.01 -16.95
CA GLN A 182 0.38 0.01 -18.35
C GLN A 182 0.83 -1.28 -19.06
N LYS A 183 2.08 -1.70 -18.81
CA LYS A 183 2.65 -2.93 -19.39
C LYS A 183 2.02 -4.20 -18.83
N VAL A 184 1.55 -4.19 -17.59
CA VAL A 184 0.68 -5.26 -17.04
C VAL A 184 -0.58 -5.38 -17.90
N ALA A 185 -1.33 -4.28 -18.08
CA ALA A 185 -2.57 -4.28 -18.84
C ALA A 185 -2.37 -4.73 -20.30
N GLU A 186 -1.29 -4.25 -20.96
CA GLU A 186 -0.92 -4.65 -22.32
C GLU A 186 -0.55 -6.14 -22.43
N THR A 187 0.02 -6.75 -21.37
CA THR A 187 0.47 -8.15 -21.37
C THR A 187 -0.64 -9.14 -21.08
N VAL A 188 -1.46 -8.87 -20.07
CA VAL A 188 -2.42 -9.85 -19.54
C VAL A 188 -3.87 -9.54 -19.90
N GLY A 189 -4.15 -8.32 -20.33
CA GLY A 189 -5.50 -7.79 -20.47
C GLY A 189 -6.17 -7.63 -19.11
N ASN A 190 -7.35 -8.22 -18.95
CA ASN A 190 -8.08 -8.18 -17.68
C ASN A 190 -7.43 -9.09 -16.64
N LEU A 191 -7.11 -8.52 -15.48
CA LEU A 191 -6.77 -9.25 -14.27
C LEU A 191 -8.03 -9.70 -13.53
N ASP A 192 -7.89 -10.76 -12.73
CA ASP A 192 -8.93 -11.21 -11.81
C ASP A 192 -8.73 -10.66 -10.39
N ALA A 193 -7.48 -10.39 -9.98
CA ALA A 193 -7.16 -9.73 -8.73
C ALA A 193 -5.74 -9.15 -8.73
N ILE A 194 -5.48 -8.28 -7.75
CA ILE A 194 -4.14 -7.73 -7.46
C ILE A 194 -3.79 -8.04 -6.02
N PHE A 195 -2.65 -8.71 -5.80
CA PHE A 195 -2.03 -8.89 -4.48
C PHE A 195 -0.87 -7.91 -4.37
N LEU A 196 -1.01 -6.92 -3.49
CA LEU A 196 -0.06 -5.82 -3.34
C LEU A 196 0.57 -5.87 -1.95
N ALA A 197 1.85 -6.25 -1.87
CA ALA A 197 2.54 -6.57 -0.61
C ALA A 197 3.08 -5.33 0.15
N GLY A 198 2.27 -4.27 0.23
CA GLY A 198 2.57 -3.05 0.97
C GLY A 198 3.29 -1.98 0.17
N ASP A 199 3.46 -0.82 0.82
CA ASP A 199 4.05 0.41 0.30
C ASP A 199 3.33 0.95 -0.94
N LEU A 200 2.08 1.36 -0.73
CA LEU A 200 1.17 1.82 -1.76
C LEU A 200 1.46 3.26 -2.20
N VAL A 201 1.76 4.16 -1.25
CA VAL A 201 2.14 5.58 -1.46
C VAL A 201 3.42 5.89 -0.70
N ASN A 202 4.02 7.08 -0.82
CA ASN A 202 5.17 7.43 0.02
C ASN A 202 4.74 7.91 1.41
N ILE A 203 3.64 8.67 1.52
CA ILE A 203 3.17 9.21 2.78
C ILE A 203 1.66 9.03 2.87
N PRO A 204 1.16 8.22 3.82
CA PRO A 204 -0.23 7.80 3.84
C PRO A 204 -1.17 8.98 4.12
N ASP A 205 -0.77 9.94 4.96
CA ASP A 205 -1.60 11.11 5.27
C ASP A 205 -1.55 12.21 4.18
N ARG A 206 -0.71 12.08 3.13
CA ARG A 206 -0.67 13.05 2.01
C ARG A 206 -1.70 12.68 0.96
N ALA A 207 -2.79 13.44 0.89
CA ALA A 207 -3.93 13.10 0.03
C ALA A 207 -3.56 13.05 -1.46
N SER A 208 -2.78 14.02 -1.94
CA SER A 208 -2.35 14.08 -3.35
C SER A 208 -1.64 12.82 -3.84
N GLU A 209 -0.93 12.10 -2.97
CA GLU A 209 -0.24 10.86 -3.35
C GLU A 209 -1.20 9.71 -3.67
N TRP A 210 -2.38 9.71 -3.07
CA TRP A 210 -3.44 8.77 -3.42
C TRP A 210 -4.12 9.17 -4.72
N PHE A 211 -4.42 10.46 -4.87
CA PHE A 211 -5.52 10.90 -5.74
C PHE A 211 -5.10 11.64 -7.00
N ASP A 212 -4.20 12.62 -6.91
CA ASP A 212 -4.05 13.64 -7.96
C ASP A 212 -2.71 14.38 -7.94
N ASP A 213 -1.64 13.70 -7.55
CA ASP A 213 -0.28 14.25 -7.61
C ASP A 213 0.06 14.77 -9.01
N ASN A 214 0.42 16.06 -9.10
CA ASN A 214 0.72 16.77 -10.34
C ASN A 214 1.90 16.18 -11.14
N ARG A 215 2.76 15.35 -10.52
CA ARG A 215 3.82 14.62 -11.24
C ARG A 215 3.26 13.44 -12.04
N GLY A 216 1.98 13.10 -11.83
CA GLY A 216 1.23 12.10 -12.57
C GLY A 216 1.46 10.67 -12.10
N GLY A 217 2.01 10.48 -10.89
CA GLY A 217 2.33 9.16 -10.31
C GLY A 217 1.42 8.70 -9.18
N ALA A 218 0.31 9.41 -8.91
CA ALA A 218 -0.59 9.07 -7.81
C ALA A 218 -1.17 7.67 -7.93
N PHE A 219 -1.42 7.04 -6.77
CA PHE A 219 -1.77 5.62 -6.65
C PHE A 219 -3.01 5.23 -7.47
N PHE A 220 -4.15 5.91 -7.22
CA PHE A 220 -5.39 5.59 -7.92
C PHE A 220 -5.28 5.86 -9.42
N PRO A 221 -4.84 7.05 -9.89
CA PRO A 221 -4.66 7.28 -11.33
C PRO A 221 -3.80 6.22 -12.03
N ALA A 222 -2.70 5.76 -11.43
CA ALA A 222 -1.83 4.75 -12.05
C ALA A 222 -2.51 3.38 -12.18
N LEU A 223 -3.28 2.95 -11.17
CA LEU A 223 -4.06 1.70 -11.19
C LEU A 223 -5.37 1.78 -11.97
N GLN A 224 -5.72 2.98 -12.44
CA GLN A 224 -6.97 3.27 -13.16
C GLN A 224 -6.76 3.65 -14.63
N GLY A 225 -5.51 3.69 -15.10
CA GLY A 225 -5.22 4.10 -16.48
C GLY A 225 -5.36 5.61 -16.70
N GLN A 226 -5.34 6.40 -15.64
CA GLN A 226 -5.54 7.86 -15.65
C GLN A 226 -4.29 8.63 -15.19
N ALA A 227 -3.15 7.95 -15.01
CA ALA A 227 -1.89 8.61 -14.70
C ALA A 227 -1.40 9.49 -15.85
N ASN A 228 -0.44 10.35 -15.52
CA ASN A 228 0.22 11.26 -16.45
C ASN A 228 1.70 11.34 -16.10
N TYR A 229 2.33 10.18 -15.94
CA TYR A 229 3.75 10.18 -15.58
C TYR A 229 4.58 10.38 -16.84
N GLN A 230 5.42 11.41 -16.84
CA GLN A 230 6.37 11.66 -17.92
C GLN A 230 7.75 11.17 -17.47
N LEU A 231 8.25 10.15 -18.17
CA LEU A 231 9.57 9.59 -17.92
C LEU A 231 10.51 10.03 -19.03
N GLU A 232 11.59 10.70 -18.67
CA GLU A 232 12.65 11.10 -19.58
C GLU A 232 13.83 10.13 -19.48
N LYS A 233 14.12 9.42 -20.58
CA LYS A 233 15.26 8.51 -20.71
C LYS A 233 15.92 8.74 -22.06
N ASN A 234 17.26 8.87 -22.08
CA ASN A 234 18.03 9.09 -23.32
C ASN A 234 17.52 10.27 -24.17
N ASN A 235 17.09 11.37 -23.54
CA ASN A 235 16.47 12.55 -24.18
C ASN A 235 15.13 12.27 -24.89
N ILE A 236 14.49 11.14 -24.59
CA ILE A 236 13.14 10.79 -25.05
C ILE A 236 12.21 10.89 -23.85
N THR A 237 11.21 11.77 -23.95
CA THR A 237 10.13 11.85 -22.95
C THR A 237 8.99 10.96 -23.40
N THR A 238 8.71 9.92 -22.63
CA THR A 238 7.56 9.04 -22.83
C THR A 238 6.54 9.26 -21.73
N ARG A 239 5.28 9.43 -22.11
CA ARG A 239 4.16 9.52 -21.17
C ARG A 239 3.55 8.15 -20.96
N TYR A 240 3.35 7.77 -19.71
CA TYR A 240 2.64 6.55 -19.32
C TYR A 240 1.38 6.89 -18.52
N THR A 241 0.32 6.12 -18.77
CA THR A 241 -1.01 6.35 -18.17
C THR A 241 -1.37 5.35 -17.09
N GLY A 242 -0.53 4.33 -16.83
CA GLY A 242 -0.92 3.22 -15.97
C GLY A 242 -1.89 2.26 -16.68
N GLY A 243 -2.61 1.45 -15.93
CA GLY A 243 -3.56 0.46 -16.47
C GLY A 243 -4.94 0.57 -15.82
N GLU A 244 -6.01 0.37 -16.58
CA GLU A 244 -7.40 0.29 -16.07
C GLU A 244 -7.61 -1.08 -15.41
N LEU A 245 -7.19 -1.23 -14.16
CA LEU A 245 -7.13 -2.53 -13.47
C LEU A 245 -8.18 -2.65 -12.37
N ILE A 246 -8.16 -1.75 -11.39
CA ILE A 246 -8.95 -1.90 -10.15
C ILE A 246 -10.43 -1.59 -10.31
N GLN A 247 -10.83 -1.03 -11.46
CA GLN A 247 -12.22 -0.91 -11.86
C GLN A 247 -12.85 -2.28 -12.21
N HIS A 248 -12.02 -3.28 -12.51
CA HIS A 248 -12.46 -4.61 -12.96
C HIS A 248 -12.05 -5.75 -12.03
N ALA A 249 -11.02 -5.53 -11.21
CA ALA A 249 -10.42 -6.52 -10.32
C ALA A 249 -10.30 -5.99 -8.88
N PRO A 250 -10.66 -6.78 -7.85
CA PRO A 250 -10.38 -6.41 -6.48
C PRO A 250 -8.87 -6.36 -6.19
N LEU A 251 -8.48 -5.37 -5.38
CA LEU A 251 -7.13 -5.22 -4.86
C LEU A 251 -7.08 -5.67 -3.40
N PHE A 252 -6.09 -6.50 -3.07
CA PHE A 252 -5.83 -7.02 -1.73
C PHE A 252 -4.47 -6.51 -1.23
N PRO A 253 -4.45 -5.46 -0.39
CA PRO A 253 -3.20 -4.89 0.08
C PRO A 253 -2.73 -5.54 1.40
N ALA A 254 -1.42 -5.61 1.58
CA ALA A 254 -0.77 -5.79 2.88
C ALA A 254 -0.34 -4.43 3.43
N THR A 255 -0.09 -4.36 4.74
CA THR A 255 0.45 -3.15 5.37
C THR A 255 1.97 -3.16 5.31
N GLY A 256 2.55 -2.27 4.51
CA GLY A 256 3.96 -1.93 4.49
C GLY A 256 4.31 -0.79 5.44
N ASN A 257 5.59 -0.38 5.46
CA ASN A 257 6.00 0.70 6.36
C ASN A 257 5.49 2.07 5.91
N HIS A 258 5.19 2.24 4.63
CA HIS A 258 4.59 3.45 4.09
C HIS A 258 3.08 3.56 4.31
N GLU A 259 2.43 2.54 4.87
CA GLU A 259 1.04 2.65 5.36
C GLU A 259 0.99 3.17 6.81
N VAL A 260 2.14 3.28 7.48
CA VAL A 260 2.25 3.65 8.89
C VAL A 260 2.72 5.09 9.03
N MET A 261 1.85 5.95 9.58
CA MET A 261 2.18 7.33 9.91
C MET A 261 2.72 7.42 11.33
N GLY A 262 3.82 8.15 11.54
CA GLY A 262 4.36 8.42 12.88
C GLY A 262 3.58 9.46 13.67
N ARG A 263 4.25 10.13 14.61
CA ARG A 263 3.62 11.06 15.57
C ARG A 263 2.95 12.25 14.89
N PHE A 264 1.68 12.45 15.18
CA PHE A 264 0.86 13.48 14.58
C PHE A 264 1.27 14.90 15.00
N SER A 265 1.20 15.81 14.04
CA SER A 265 1.38 17.24 14.25
C SER A 265 0.66 18.04 13.17
N MET A 266 0.18 19.23 13.52
CA MET A 266 -0.29 20.24 12.55
C MET A 266 0.78 21.29 12.21
N ASP A 267 1.97 21.16 12.80
CA ASP A 267 3.06 22.12 12.64
C ASP A 267 4.25 21.52 11.90
N ARG A 268 4.57 20.24 12.13
CA ARG A 268 5.67 19.53 11.44
C ARG A 268 5.21 18.99 10.09
N GLY A 269 6.06 19.03 9.06
CA GLY A 269 5.73 18.47 7.76
C GLY A 269 5.34 16.99 7.82
N LEU A 270 4.54 16.51 6.86
CA LEU A 270 4.07 15.13 6.82
C LEU A 270 5.24 14.15 6.69
N ASN A 271 6.26 14.50 5.90
CA ASN A 271 7.49 13.70 5.81
C ASN A 271 8.22 13.56 7.16
N ASP A 272 8.23 14.61 7.97
CA ASP A 272 8.91 14.58 9.26
C ASP A 272 8.12 13.74 10.26
N GLN A 273 6.79 13.82 10.22
CA GLN A 273 5.90 12.96 11.00
C GLN A 273 6.03 11.48 10.60
N PHE A 274 6.05 11.18 9.29
CA PHE A 274 6.25 9.83 8.73
C PHE A 274 7.55 9.20 9.23
N ASN A 275 8.64 9.97 9.28
CA ASN A 275 9.94 9.52 9.76
C ASN A 275 10.09 9.55 11.30
N ASP A 276 9.02 9.83 12.05
CA ASP A 276 9.09 10.00 13.50
C ASP A 276 8.13 9.12 14.32
N PRO A 277 7.93 7.83 13.97
CA PRO A 277 7.32 6.90 14.89
C PRO A 277 8.29 6.55 16.03
N ILE A 278 7.72 6.22 17.17
CA ILE A 278 8.42 5.63 18.32
C ILE A 278 7.67 4.36 18.78
N PRO A 279 8.32 3.42 19.46
CA PRO A 279 7.63 2.23 19.97
C PRO A 279 6.46 2.61 20.89
N ARG A 280 5.34 1.86 20.78
CA ARG A 280 4.14 2.13 21.61
C ARG A 280 4.43 2.12 23.10
N GLN A 281 5.33 1.25 23.56
CA GLN A 281 5.72 1.20 24.97
C GLN A 281 6.40 2.50 25.41
N VAL A 282 7.29 3.07 24.60
CA VAL A 282 7.94 4.35 24.90
C VAL A 282 6.90 5.47 24.97
N ALA A 283 5.94 5.51 24.04
CA ALA A 283 4.84 6.47 24.10
C ALA A 283 4.00 6.27 25.39
N ALA A 284 3.73 5.03 25.79
CA ALA A 284 3.00 4.74 27.03
C ALA A 284 3.75 5.20 28.28
N ASP A 285 5.07 5.02 28.33
CA ASP A 285 5.89 5.50 29.44
C ASP A 285 5.88 7.04 29.52
N ILE A 286 5.95 7.73 28.37
CA ILE A 286 5.81 9.20 28.29
C ILE A 286 4.40 9.62 28.76
N TYR A 287 3.37 8.89 28.34
CA TYR A 287 1.99 9.17 28.75
C TYR A 287 1.86 9.09 30.26
N GLN A 288 2.33 8.00 30.89
CA GLN A 288 2.25 7.80 32.34
C GLN A 288 2.94 8.92 33.13
N GLN A 289 4.10 9.38 32.65
CA GLN A 289 4.82 10.51 33.27
C GLN A 289 4.04 11.83 33.16
N LYS A 290 3.36 12.08 32.04
CA LYS A 290 2.60 13.31 31.78
C LYS A 290 1.18 13.30 32.36
N SER A 291 0.49 12.16 32.32
CA SER A 291 -0.89 12.01 32.81
C SER A 291 -0.96 12.09 34.34
N ALA A 292 0.13 11.77 35.03
CA ALA A 292 0.30 12.09 36.45
C ALA A 292 0.21 13.60 36.75
N GLN A 293 0.24 14.46 35.72
CA GLN A 293 0.22 15.91 35.82
C GLN A 293 -1.00 16.58 35.14
N SER A 294 -1.94 15.82 34.53
CA SER A 294 -3.11 16.41 33.86
C SER A 294 -4.29 15.44 33.71
N ASN A 295 -5.51 15.92 34.01
CA ASN A 295 -6.75 15.19 33.79
C ASN A 295 -7.19 15.29 32.31
N SER A 296 -7.38 14.12 31.70
CA SER A 296 -8.07 13.83 30.43
C SER A 296 -7.20 13.76 29.16
N ASN A 297 -7.13 12.53 28.63
CA ASN A 297 -7.49 12.16 27.27
C ASN A 297 -7.67 10.63 27.21
N ASN A 298 -8.42 10.12 26.23
CA ASN A 298 -8.49 8.67 25.98
C ASN A 298 -7.07 8.14 25.72
N PRO A 299 -6.51 7.24 26.57
CA PRO A 299 -5.12 6.79 26.43
C PRO A 299 -4.83 6.17 25.06
N LEU A 300 -5.81 5.49 24.46
CA LEU A 300 -5.63 4.85 23.15
C LEU A 300 -5.50 5.88 22.03
N ILE A 301 -6.31 6.94 22.05
CA ILE A 301 -6.17 8.05 21.09
C ILE A 301 -4.83 8.73 21.30
N TRP A 302 -4.47 9.03 22.54
CA TRP A 302 -3.19 9.68 22.83
C TRP A 302 -2.00 8.86 22.34
N LEU A 303 -1.97 7.56 22.63
CA LEU A 303 -0.92 6.64 22.20
C LEU A 303 -0.79 6.62 20.68
N LYS A 304 -1.91 6.55 19.97
CA LYS A 304 -1.95 6.59 18.51
C LYS A 304 -1.34 7.87 17.95
N GLU A 305 -1.71 9.02 18.50
CA GLU A 305 -1.18 10.33 18.06
C GLU A 305 0.30 10.53 18.41
N HIS A 306 0.80 9.87 19.46
CA HIS A 306 2.16 10.06 19.99
C HIS A 306 3.08 8.85 19.79
N SER A 307 2.67 7.86 18.99
CA SER A 307 3.53 6.78 18.48
C SER A 307 3.40 6.70 16.97
N PHE A 308 2.44 5.91 16.48
CA PHE A 308 2.15 5.70 15.07
C PHE A 308 0.72 5.15 14.85
N ASN A 309 0.23 5.23 13.61
CA ASN A 309 -1.09 4.77 13.21
C ASN A 309 -1.14 4.31 11.74
N THR A 310 -2.21 3.60 11.38
CA THR A 310 -2.54 3.19 9.99
C THR A 310 -3.93 3.68 9.59
N ASP A 311 -4.38 4.80 10.15
CA ASP A 311 -5.78 5.24 10.04
C ASP A 311 -6.17 5.50 8.58
N THR A 312 -5.37 6.27 7.82
CA THR A 312 -5.71 6.58 6.43
C THR A 312 -5.77 5.33 5.54
N TYR A 313 -4.85 4.39 5.72
CA TYR A 313 -4.90 3.08 5.05
C TYR A 313 -6.21 2.34 5.36
N ASN A 314 -6.58 2.24 6.65
CA ASN A 314 -7.78 1.55 7.10
C ASN A 314 -9.09 2.28 6.76
N GLU A 315 -9.03 3.58 6.51
CA GLU A 315 -10.17 4.38 6.05
C GLU A 315 -10.38 4.27 4.54
N ILE A 316 -9.32 4.01 3.75
CA ILE A 316 -9.39 3.82 2.30
C ILE A 316 -9.87 2.40 1.95
N PHE A 317 -9.30 1.39 2.61
CA PHE A 317 -9.53 -0.02 2.32
C PHE A 317 -10.45 -0.70 3.35
N THR A 318 -11.51 -1.34 2.87
CA THR A 318 -12.33 -2.27 3.64
C THR A 318 -11.67 -3.64 3.59
N LEU A 319 -10.92 -3.95 4.66
CA LEU A 319 -10.24 -5.22 4.83
C LEU A 319 -11.15 -6.25 5.50
N PRO A 320 -10.97 -7.56 5.26
CA PRO A 320 -11.70 -8.57 6.01
C PRO A 320 -11.49 -8.39 7.53
N GLY A 321 -12.59 -8.31 8.29
CA GLY A 321 -12.55 -8.07 9.73
C GLY A 321 -12.13 -6.66 10.16
N ASN A 322 -11.82 -5.75 9.23
CA ASN A 322 -11.23 -4.43 9.50
C ASN A 322 -9.91 -4.51 10.31
N GLU A 323 -9.09 -5.52 10.02
CA GLU A 323 -7.79 -5.74 10.66
C GLU A 323 -6.64 -5.57 9.65
N ASN A 324 -5.46 -5.14 10.13
CA ASN A 324 -4.26 -4.97 9.29
C ASN A 324 -3.64 -6.31 8.85
N TYR A 325 -4.14 -7.42 9.36
CA TYR A 325 -3.82 -8.77 8.91
C TYR A 325 -5.13 -9.53 8.75
N TYR A 326 -5.22 -10.36 7.73
CA TYR A 326 -6.48 -11.02 7.37
C TYR A 326 -6.23 -12.24 6.49
N ALA A 327 -7.27 -13.04 6.29
CA ALA A 327 -7.26 -14.12 5.31
C ALA A 327 -8.53 -14.09 4.47
N ILE A 328 -8.40 -14.44 3.19
CA ILE A 328 -9.53 -14.51 2.26
C ILE A 328 -9.36 -15.67 1.28
N THR A 329 -10.49 -16.30 0.94
CA THR A 329 -10.56 -17.29 -0.13
C THR A 329 -11.02 -16.60 -1.41
N PHE A 330 -10.27 -16.76 -2.49
CA PHE A 330 -10.58 -16.17 -3.80
C PHE A 330 -10.38 -17.23 -4.88
N GLY A 331 -11.49 -17.85 -5.30
CA GLY A 331 -11.45 -19.06 -6.13
C GLY A 331 -10.74 -20.19 -5.40
N ASP A 332 -9.67 -20.70 -6.01
CA ASP A 332 -8.87 -21.80 -5.49
C ASP A 332 -7.72 -21.35 -4.56
N ILE A 333 -7.61 -20.04 -4.31
CA ILE A 333 -6.56 -19.43 -3.49
C ILE A 333 -7.07 -19.20 -2.07
N ARG A 334 -6.28 -19.60 -1.06
CA ARG A 334 -6.29 -19.00 0.27
C ARG A 334 -5.14 -18.02 0.37
N LEU A 335 -5.45 -16.73 0.46
CA LEU A 335 -4.50 -15.65 0.71
C LEU A 335 -4.52 -15.30 2.20
N ILE A 336 -3.35 -15.29 2.82
CA ILE A 336 -3.12 -14.72 4.16
C ILE A 336 -2.28 -13.45 3.97
N SER A 337 -2.77 -12.31 4.45
CA SER A 337 -2.04 -11.04 4.50
C SER A 337 -1.64 -10.75 5.95
N LEU A 338 -0.36 -10.53 6.21
CA LEU A 338 0.17 -10.27 7.56
C LEU A 338 0.71 -8.85 7.71
N TYR A 339 0.59 -8.30 8.92
CA TYR A 339 1.17 -7.01 9.28
C TYR A 339 2.58 -7.23 9.83
N ILE A 340 3.52 -7.48 8.92
CA ILE A 340 4.95 -7.65 9.19
C ILE A 340 5.72 -6.54 8.47
N THR A 341 6.00 -5.47 9.20
CA THR A 341 6.80 -4.33 8.74
C THR A 341 7.39 -3.54 9.91
N ASN A 342 8.37 -2.69 9.64
CA ASN A 342 9.11 -1.91 10.62
C ASN A 342 9.37 -0.50 10.09
N ILE A 343 9.74 0.43 10.97
CA ILE A 343 10.12 1.76 10.50
C ILE A 343 11.41 1.68 9.68
N TRP A 344 11.36 2.07 8.40
CA TRP A 344 12.57 2.24 7.63
C TRP A 344 13.48 3.28 8.28
N ARG A 345 14.72 2.88 8.58
CA ARG A 345 15.79 3.79 8.99
C ARG A 345 16.96 3.67 8.03
N THR A 346 17.70 4.76 7.88
CA THR A 346 18.91 4.75 7.07
C THR A 346 19.98 3.82 7.68
N PRO A 347 20.73 3.08 6.85
CA PRO A 347 21.84 2.22 7.30
C PRO A 347 23.12 3.01 7.64
N SER A 348 23.13 4.34 7.42
CA SER A 348 24.29 5.19 7.69
C SER A 348 24.75 5.08 9.15
N LEU A 349 26.06 4.86 9.34
CA LEU A 349 26.72 4.80 10.65
C LEU A 349 27.26 6.15 11.12
N LYS A 350 27.00 7.24 10.38
CA LYS A 350 27.55 8.57 10.68
C LYS A 350 26.98 9.14 11.99
N PRO A 351 27.78 9.90 12.77
CA PRO A 351 27.39 10.57 14.03
C PRO A 351 26.06 11.34 14.02
N ASN A 352 25.71 11.96 12.91
CA ASN A 352 24.51 12.79 12.75
C ASN A 352 23.29 12.00 12.26
N THR A 353 23.35 10.67 12.29
CA THR A 353 22.30 9.80 11.74
C THR A 353 21.32 9.33 12.82
N LYS A 354 20.01 9.49 12.57
CA LYS A 354 18.93 8.80 13.29
C LYS A 354 18.71 7.47 12.57
N GLY A 355 19.57 6.49 12.85
CA GLY A 355 19.79 5.32 11.98
C GLY A 355 19.21 4.02 12.51
N ARG A 356 19.44 2.93 11.74
CA ARG A 356 19.09 1.56 12.17
C ARG A 356 19.80 1.19 13.47
N TYR A 357 21.09 1.50 13.56
CA TYR A 357 21.99 0.97 14.59
C TYR A 357 22.34 1.95 15.70
N ARG A 358 22.03 3.25 15.55
CA ARG A 358 22.43 4.29 16.50
C ARG A 358 21.55 5.52 16.45
N GLU A 359 21.56 6.26 17.55
CA GLU A 359 21.01 7.61 17.63
C GLU A 359 22.00 8.68 17.18
N ARG A 360 21.45 9.86 16.87
CA ARG A 360 22.24 11.07 16.58
C ARG A 360 22.95 11.51 17.85
N GLU A 361 24.23 11.86 17.73
CA GLU A 361 25.01 12.37 18.86
C GLU A 361 24.39 13.64 19.49
N ALA A 362 23.75 14.48 18.68
CA ALA A 362 23.05 15.68 19.14
C ALA A 362 21.79 15.38 19.99
N ASP A 363 21.23 14.17 19.90
CA ASP A 363 19.97 13.79 20.57
C ASP A 363 20.20 12.89 21.79
N LEU A 364 21.44 12.51 22.13
CA LEU A 364 21.73 11.53 23.19
C LEU A 364 21.10 11.90 24.54
N ASN A 365 21.00 13.19 24.87
CA ASN A 365 20.40 13.67 26.11
C ASN A 365 18.89 13.96 26.00
N ASN A 366 18.26 13.66 24.86
CA ASN A 366 16.84 13.86 24.61
C ASN A 366 16.16 12.58 24.08
N PRO A 367 15.74 11.66 24.98
CA PRO A 367 15.08 10.42 24.57
C PRO A 367 13.84 10.61 23.70
N THR A 368 13.12 11.73 23.84
CA THR A 368 11.93 12.02 23.02
C THR A 368 12.23 12.33 21.55
N ALA A 369 13.50 12.59 21.22
CA ALA A 369 14.00 12.78 19.86
C ALA A 369 14.61 11.51 19.24
N TRP A 370 14.86 10.47 20.03
CA TRP A 370 15.42 9.21 19.55
C TRP A 370 14.55 8.53 18.48
N GLY A 371 15.18 7.71 17.66
CA GLY A 371 14.56 6.88 16.62
C GLY A 371 14.18 5.49 17.08
N TYR A 372 14.81 5.02 18.15
CA TYR A 372 14.63 3.68 18.70
C TYR A 372 14.97 2.60 17.67
N GLY A 373 15.99 2.87 16.87
CA GLY A 373 16.40 2.04 15.74
C GLY A 373 15.29 1.81 14.72
N GLN A 374 15.47 0.75 13.94
CA GLN A 374 14.47 0.11 13.09
C GLN A 374 13.55 -0.80 13.93
N HIS A 375 12.63 -0.21 14.70
CA HIS A 375 11.68 -1.00 15.51
C HIS A 375 10.51 -1.52 14.66
N ILE A 376 9.97 -2.66 15.05
CA ILE A 376 8.77 -3.25 14.45
C ILE A 376 7.50 -2.54 14.93
N PHE A 377 6.48 -2.44 14.07
CA PHE A 377 5.23 -1.79 14.45
C PHE A 377 4.28 -2.72 15.21
N GLU A 378 4.18 -3.98 14.76
CA GLU A 378 3.30 -4.99 15.35
C GLU A 378 4.09 -6.28 15.59
N PRO A 379 4.04 -6.89 16.79
CA PRO A 379 4.80 -8.09 17.09
C PRO A 379 4.18 -9.35 16.45
N ILE A 380 5.02 -10.16 15.80
CA ILE A 380 4.64 -11.48 15.25
C ILE A 380 5.38 -12.66 15.93
N LYS A 381 6.11 -12.37 17.03
CA LYS A 381 6.77 -13.43 17.81
C LYS A 381 5.77 -14.40 18.42
N ARG A 382 6.24 -15.63 18.69
CA ARG A 382 5.46 -16.67 19.35
C ARG A 382 4.68 -16.13 20.56
N GLY A 383 3.36 -16.36 20.55
CA GLY A 383 2.46 -15.94 21.62
C GLY A 383 1.84 -14.55 21.43
N SER A 384 2.26 -13.76 20.44
CA SER A 384 1.57 -12.51 20.09
C SER A 384 0.16 -12.79 19.53
N PRO A 385 -0.76 -11.81 19.58
CA PRO A 385 -2.10 -11.97 18.99
C PRO A 385 -2.06 -12.40 17.52
N GLN A 386 -1.25 -11.71 16.70
CA GLN A 386 -1.12 -12.02 15.28
C GLN A 386 -0.51 -13.42 15.05
N TYR A 387 0.47 -13.84 15.85
CA TYR A 387 1.06 -15.19 15.74
C TYR A 387 0.04 -16.28 16.06
N ASN A 388 -0.73 -16.11 17.15
CA ASN A 388 -1.74 -17.08 17.56
C ASN A 388 -2.89 -17.15 16.54
N TRP A 389 -3.29 -16.00 15.99
CA TRP A 389 -4.24 -15.92 14.89
C TRP A 389 -3.72 -16.66 13.65
N LEU A 390 -2.48 -16.38 13.21
CA LEU A 390 -1.87 -17.05 12.07
C LEU A 390 -1.84 -18.57 12.29
N LYS A 391 -1.41 -19.01 13.48
CA LYS A 391 -1.40 -20.44 13.81
C LYS A 391 -2.79 -21.05 13.71
N ALA A 392 -3.84 -20.36 14.18
CA ALA A 392 -5.21 -20.84 14.06
C ALA A 392 -5.67 -20.88 12.59
N GLU A 393 -5.40 -19.82 11.83
CA GLU A 393 -5.75 -19.70 10.41
C GLU A 393 -5.08 -20.78 9.55
N LEU A 394 -3.80 -21.08 9.79
CA LEU A 394 -3.10 -22.16 9.08
C LEU A 394 -3.70 -23.54 9.35
N ASN A 395 -4.42 -23.72 10.46
CA ASN A 395 -5.15 -24.95 10.78
C ASN A 395 -6.63 -24.92 10.34
N SER A 396 -7.08 -23.83 9.69
CA SER A 396 -8.45 -23.70 9.23
C SER A 396 -8.75 -24.67 8.08
N PRO A 397 -10.00 -25.15 7.94
CA PRO A 397 -10.42 -25.92 6.76
C PRO A 397 -10.14 -25.17 5.46
N GLU A 398 -10.38 -23.86 5.43
CA GLU A 398 -10.18 -22.99 4.28
C GLU A 398 -8.72 -23.02 3.81
N PHE A 399 -7.76 -22.90 4.73
CA PHE A 399 -6.34 -22.98 4.39
C PHE A 399 -5.94 -24.40 4.01
N GLN A 400 -6.36 -25.41 4.77
CA GLN A 400 -5.95 -26.80 4.54
C GLN A 400 -6.46 -27.34 3.20
N GLN A 401 -7.64 -26.91 2.76
CA GLN A 401 -8.30 -27.40 1.54
C GLN A 401 -7.96 -26.59 0.29
N ALA A 402 -7.44 -25.37 0.42
CA ALA A 402 -7.09 -24.54 -0.72
C ALA A 402 -6.03 -25.20 -1.62
N ASN A 403 -6.21 -25.04 -2.94
CA ASN A 403 -5.25 -25.54 -3.92
C ASN A 403 -3.99 -24.67 -3.93
N TYR A 404 -4.18 -23.35 -3.81
CA TYR A 404 -3.11 -22.36 -3.72
C TYR A 404 -3.08 -21.70 -2.34
N LYS A 405 -1.99 -21.87 -1.60
CA LYS A 405 -1.79 -21.38 -0.23
C LYS A 405 -0.71 -20.30 -0.23
N ILE A 406 -1.15 -19.05 -0.24
CA ILE A 406 -0.30 -17.88 -0.45
C ILE A 406 -0.28 -17.04 0.82
N VAL A 407 0.90 -16.64 1.25
CA VAL A 407 1.12 -15.72 2.36
C VAL A 407 1.77 -14.46 1.81
N MET A 408 1.32 -13.30 2.25
CA MET A 408 1.79 -12.00 1.79
C MET A 408 2.07 -11.09 2.97
N PHE A 409 3.23 -10.43 2.96
CA PHE A 409 3.59 -9.41 3.94
C PHE A 409 4.76 -8.58 3.43
N HIS A 410 5.04 -7.43 4.03
CA HIS A 410 5.94 -6.46 3.41
C HIS A 410 7.43 -6.74 3.62
N HIS A 411 7.87 -6.97 4.88
CA HIS A 411 9.30 -7.14 5.17
C HIS A 411 9.81 -8.53 4.75
N PRO A 412 10.93 -8.63 4.02
CA PRO A 412 11.39 -9.88 3.41
C PRO A 412 11.91 -10.91 4.44
N PRO A 413 11.56 -12.20 4.32
CA PRO A 413 12.25 -13.28 5.03
C PRO A 413 13.55 -13.68 4.34
N HIS A 414 13.62 -13.56 3.01
CA HIS A 414 14.77 -13.91 2.18
C HIS A 414 14.93 -12.85 1.09
N SER A 415 16.09 -12.22 0.97
CA SER A 415 16.32 -11.19 -0.06
C SER A 415 17.80 -10.87 -0.21
N LEU A 416 18.18 -10.49 -1.43
CA LEU A 416 19.46 -9.83 -1.71
C LEU A 416 19.44 -8.32 -1.40
N GLY A 417 18.29 -7.77 -1.03
CA GLY A 417 18.09 -6.35 -0.78
C GLY A 417 18.78 -5.80 0.46
N ASP A 418 18.90 -4.47 0.56
CA ASP A 418 19.48 -3.83 1.75
C ASP A 418 18.58 -3.95 2.98
N ASN A 419 17.27 -3.82 2.78
CA ASN A 419 16.34 -3.60 3.88
C ASN A 419 15.94 -4.89 4.61
N ILE A 420 16.44 -6.06 4.19
CA ILE A 420 16.37 -7.31 4.98
C ILE A 420 17.31 -7.30 6.20
N VAL A 421 18.28 -6.36 6.23
CA VAL A 421 19.20 -6.21 7.35
C VAL A 421 18.91 -4.88 8.06
N PRO A 422 18.78 -4.85 9.40
CA PRO A 422 18.99 -5.94 10.35
C PRO A 422 17.86 -6.99 10.41
N PRO A 423 18.09 -8.12 11.11
CA PRO A 423 17.05 -9.12 11.41
C PRO A 423 15.74 -8.52 11.96
N TYR A 424 14.60 -9.12 11.63
CA TYR A 424 13.28 -8.66 12.03
C TYR A 424 12.98 -9.03 13.49
N THR A 425 13.50 -8.22 14.42
CA THR A 425 13.33 -8.39 15.88
C THR A 425 13.15 -7.03 16.55
N ASP A 426 12.61 -7.03 17.77
CA ASP A 426 12.68 -5.85 18.63
C ASP A 426 14.16 -5.45 18.85
N PRO A 427 14.54 -4.18 18.66
CA PRO A 427 15.92 -3.74 18.86
C PRO A 427 16.30 -3.77 20.34
N VAL A 428 17.51 -4.25 20.63
CA VAL A 428 18.12 -4.23 21.96
C VAL A 428 18.93 -2.95 22.11
N GLN A 429 18.43 -2.03 22.93
CA GLN A 429 19.09 -0.75 23.18
C GLN A 429 20.31 -0.92 24.10
N ILE A 430 21.43 -0.32 23.69
CA ILE A 430 22.67 -0.24 24.45
C ILE A 430 22.97 1.24 24.70
N ILE A 431 23.05 1.64 25.96
CA ILE A 431 23.38 3.02 26.36
C ILE A 431 24.75 3.03 27.00
N GLU A 432 25.71 3.66 26.32
CA GLU A 432 27.05 3.87 26.87
C GLU A 432 27.12 5.17 27.66
N ARG A 433 27.88 5.14 28.76
CA ARG A 433 28.06 6.29 29.64
C ARG A 433 29.52 6.46 30.02
N ASP A 434 29.94 7.72 30.14
CA ASP A 434 31.25 8.04 30.69
C ASP A 434 31.32 7.86 32.22
N ARG A 435 32.48 8.15 32.81
CA ARG A 435 32.70 8.06 34.26
C ARG A 435 31.82 9.01 35.09
N ASN A 436 31.29 10.08 34.48
CA ASN A 436 30.41 11.05 35.10
C ASN A 436 28.92 10.69 34.93
N GLY A 437 28.61 9.59 34.22
CA GLY A 437 27.25 9.13 33.92
C GLY A 437 26.61 9.79 32.69
N THR A 438 27.34 10.63 31.96
CA THR A 438 26.88 11.29 30.73
C THR A 438 26.76 10.25 29.61
N ILE A 439 25.65 10.27 28.87
CA ILE A 439 25.44 9.37 27.74
C ILE A 439 26.41 9.75 26.61
N THR A 440 27.20 8.77 26.15
CA THR A 440 28.18 8.93 25.07
C THR A 440 27.73 8.28 23.77
N ALA A 441 26.89 7.24 23.83
CA ALA A 441 26.28 6.59 22.69
C ALA A 441 24.96 5.91 23.07
N VAL A 442 24.06 5.79 22.09
CA VAL A 442 22.86 4.97 22.17
C VAL A 442 22.80 4.15 20.87
N ASP A 443 23.07 2.86 21.00
CA ASP A 443 23.15 1.91 19.89
C ASP A 443 22.05 0.85 19.99
N TYR A 444 21.80 0.16 18.87
CA TYR A 444 20.78 -0.86 18.74
C TYR A 444 21.34 -2.14 18.13
N ASP A 445 21.22 -3.23 18.88
CA ASP A 445 21.53 -4.58 18.43
C ASP A 445 20.28 -5.35 18.04
N TYR A 446 20.41 -6.22 17.04
CA TYR A 446 19.34 -7.01 16.43
C TYR A 446 19.77 -8.47 16.41
N PRO A 447 19.55 -9.23 17.49
CA PRO A 447 20.09 -10.57 17.57
C PRO A 447 19.53 -11.48 16.44
N PRO A 448 20.36 -12.05 15.54
CA PRO A 448 19.86 -12.85 14.41
C PRO A 448 19.00 -14.05 14.84
N GLN A 449 19.37 -14.73 15.92
CA GLN A 449 18.60 -15.82 16.51
C GLN A 449 17.22 -15.38 17.05
N ALA A 450 16.99 -14.08 17.16
CA ALA A 450 15.73 -13.50 17.59
C ALA A 450 14.85 -13.03 16.42
N ASP A 451 15.25 -13.21 15.15
CA ASP A 451 14.42 -12.89 14.00
C ASP A 451 13.05 -13.60 14.10
N TYR A 452 11.98 -12.82 14.25
CA TYR A 452 10.63 -13.37 14.49
C TYR A 452 10.08 -14.08 13.26
N ILE A 453 10.46 -13.64 12.07
CA ILE A 453 9.98 -14.25 10.83
C ILE A 453 10.61 -15.64 10.71
N LEU A 454 11.93 -15.73 10.82
CA LEU A 454 12.65 -16.99 10.60
C LEU A 454 12.48 -17.96 11.77
N ARG A 455 12.48 -17.46 13.01
CA ARG A 455 12.33 -18.32 14.20
C ARG A 455 10.91 -18.85 14.39
N ASP A 456 9.90 -18.01 14.16
CA ASP A 456 8.53 -18.30 14.56
C ASP A 456 7.57 -18.48 13.38
N VAL A 457 7.65 -17.64 12.34
CA VAL A 457 6.66 -17.65 11.24
C VAL A 457 6.97 -18.72 10.20
N ILE A 458 8.19 -18.73 9.65
CA ILE A 458 8.58 -19.68 8.58
C ILE A 458 8.32 -21.15 8.99
N PRO A 459 8.67 -21.61 10.21
CA PRO A 459 8.36 -22.98 10.62
C PRO A 459 6.86 -23.30 10.65
N LEU A 460 5.98 -22.33 10.95
CA LEU A 460 4.53 -22.52 10.85
C LEU A 460 4.10 -22.69 9.40
N LEU A 461 4.63 -21.85 8.50
CA LEU A 461 4.30 -21.90 7.07
C LEU A 461 4.76 -23.22 6.43
N GLU A 462 5.96 -23.68 6.78
CA GLU A 462 6.51 -24.98 6.39
C GLU A 462 5.62 -26.13 6.85
N THR A 463 5.24 -26.13 8.13
CA THR A 463 4.37 -27.17 8.69
C THR A 463 3.00 -27.19 8.03
N ALA A 464 2.45 -26.01 7.70
CA ALA A 464 1.12 -25.90 7.09
C ALA A 464 1.10 -26.16 5.58
N GLY A 465 2.28 -26.21 4.94
CA GLY A 465 2.44 -26.40 3.50
C GLY A 465 2.02 -25.17 2.70
N ALA A 466 2.39 -23.97 3.17
CA ALA A 466 2.33 -22.76 2.33
C ALA A 466 3.20 -22.94 1.07
N GLN A 467 2.86 -22.27 -0.02
CA GLN A 467 3.50 -22.49 -1.33
C GLN A 467 4.22 -21.25 -1.85
N LEU A 468 3.70 -20.07 -1.54
CA LEU A 468 4.27 -18.80 -1.96
C LEU A 468 4.22 -17.80 -0.82
N VAL A 469 5.34 -17.13 -0.58
CA VAL A 469 5.46 -15.96 0.28
C VAL A 469 5.83 -14.76 -0.60
N LEU A 470 4.91 -13.80 -0.70
CA LEU A 470 5.06 -12.57 -1.50
C LEU A 470 5.39 -11.37 -0.59
N TYR A 471 6.40 -10.59 -0.97
CA TYR A 471 6.86 -9.44 -0.20
C TYR A 471 7.51 -8.35 -1.07
N GLY A 472 8.01 -7.29 -0.42
CA GLY A 472 8.57 -6.10 -1.05
C GLY A 472 9.74 -5.51 -0.28
N HIS A 473 9.71 -4.20 -0.05
CA HIS A 473 10.56 -3.41 0.83
C HIS A 473 11.95 -3.05 0.30
N SER A 474 12.63 -3.91 -0.49
CA SER A 474 13.97 -3.61 -1.00
C SER A 474 14.00 -3.09 -2.44
N HIS A 475 12.85 -3.12 -3.11
CA HIS A 475 12.61 -2.59 -4.45
C HIS A 475 13.45 -3.32 -5.50
N LEU A 476 13.26 -4.64 -5.52
CA LEU A 476 13.98 -5.59 -6.35
C LEU A 476 12.99 -6.56 -7.01
N TRP A 477 13.52 -7.31 -7.97
CA TRP A 477 13.02 -8.65 -8.22
C TRP A 477 14.09 -9.66 -7.80
N ASN A 478 13.73 -10.65 -7.00
CA ASN A 478 14.53 -11.84 -6.70
C ASN A 478 13.60 -12.96 -6.20
N ARG A 479 14.08 -14.20 -6.24
CA ARG A 479 13.32 -15.31 -5.66
C ARG A 479 14.19 -16.41 -5.07
N PHE A 480 13.62 -17.13 -4.12
CA PHE A 480 14.23 -18.23 -3.40
C PHE A 480 13.25 -19.39 -3.27
N VAL A 481 13.75 -20.57 -2.89
CA VAL A 481 12.94 -21.71 -2.50
C VAL A 481 13.61 -22.40 -1.31
N ASN A 482 12.84 -22.74 -0.28
CA ASN A 482 13.37 -23.52 0.85
C ASN A 482 13.33 -25.04 0.55
N PRO A 483 13.95 -25.89 1.39
CA PRO A 483 13.93 -27.34 1.20
C PRO A 483 12.54 -27.98 1.21
N GLN A 484 11.54 -27.33 1.80
CA GLN A 484 10.14 -27.78 1.84
C GLN A 484 9.36 -27.37 0.58
N GLY A 485 9.94 -26.58 -0.32
CA GLY A 485 9.33 -26.16 -1.58
C GLY A 485 8.50 -24.87 -1.49
N ILE A 486 8.61 -24.10 -0.41
CA ILE A 486 8.00 -22.76 -0.32
C ILE A 486 8.81 -21.81 -1.20
N HIS A 487 8.12 -21.12 -2.12
CA HIS A 487 8.70 -20.05 -2.91
C HIS A 487 8.63 -18.71 -2.19
N PHE A 488 9.70 -17.94 -2.27
CA PHE A 488 9.80 -16.58 -1.75
C PHE A 488 10.04 -15.65 -2.92
N LEU A 489 9.19 -14.63 -3.10
CA LEU A 489 9.26 -13.72 -4.24
C LEU A 489 9.17 -12.27 -3.78
N GLU A 490 10.21 -11.50 -4.12
CA GLU A 490 10.13 -10.04 -4.18
C GLU A 490 9.81 -9.62 -5.61
N SER A 491 8.77 -8.82 -5.82
CA SER A 491 8.36 -8.31 -7.14
C SER A 491 8.00 -6.83 -7.05
N SER A 492 8.98 -6.00 -6.68
CA SER A 492 8.82 -4.61 -6.24
C SER A 492 9.67 -3.60 -7.01
N ASN A 493 10.38 -3.99 -8.07
CA ASN A 493 11.23 -3.07 -8.84
C ASN A 493 10.42 -2.24 -9.85
N VAL A 494 9.99 -1.04 -9.45
CA VAL A 494 9.08 -0.17 -10.22
C VAL A 494 9.54 1.29 -10.34
N GLY A 495 10.84 1.57 -10.25
CA GLY A 495 11.33 2.94 -10.50
C GLY A 495 12.53 3.38 -9.67
N ASN A 496 12.79 2.66 -8.60
CA ASN A 496 13.94 2.86 -7.73
C ASN A 496 14.40 1.50 -7.16
N THR A 497 15.54 1.49 -6.49
CA THR A 497 16.06 0.30 -5.83
C THR A 497 16.95 0.66 -4.63
N TYR A 498 16.89 -0.14 -3.56
CA TYR A 498 17.88 -0.05 -2.46
C TYR A 498 19.12 -0.93 -2.72
N GLY A 499 19.18 -1.55 -3.89
CA GLY A 499 20.31 -2.36 -4.35
C GLY A 499 20.17 -3.83 -3.95
N ALA A 500 20.62 -4.71 -4.83
CA ALA A 500 20.95 -6.10 -4.47
C ALA A 500 22.44 -6.21 -4.06
N TYR A 501 22.74 -7.03 -3.06
CA TYR A 501 24.06 -7.20 -2.47
C TYR A 501 24.48 -8.67 -2.55
N LEU A 502 25.37 -8.96 -3.50
CA LEU A 502 25.87 -10.30 -3.78
C LEU A 502 27.34 -10.20 -4.21
N GLY A 503 28.13 -11.21 -3.83
CA GLY A 503 29.55 -11.30 -4.18
C GLY A 503 30.37 -10.19 -3.54
N LYS A 504 30.94 -9.30 -4.38
CA LYS A 504 31.82 -8.20 -3.91
C LYS A 504 31.05 -7.01 -3.36
N LYS A 505 29.75 -6.87 -3.66
CA LYS A 505 28.95 -5.74 -3.22
C LYS A 505 28.42 -5.99 -1.81
N GLN A 506 28.73 -5.09 -0.89
CA GLN A 506 28.44 -5.25 0.54
C GLN A 506 27.43 -4.20 1.05
N ARG A 507 26.50 -4.63 1.90
CA ARG A 507 25.60 -3.78 2.67
C ARG A 507 26.39 -2.99 3.70
N GLN A 508 25.84 -1.84 4.10
CA GLN A 508 26.41 -1.05 5.18
C GLN A 508 25.94 -1.60 6.53
N VAL A 509 26.78 -2.43 7.16
CA VAL A 509 26.53 -3.01 8.49
C VAL A 509 27.65 -2.64 9.48
N PRO A 510 27.36 -2.47 10.78
CA PRO A 510 28.39 -2.23 11.79
C PRO A 510 29.45 -3.33 11.84
N GLU A 511 30.72 -2.95 12.02
CA GLU A 511 31.81 -3.89 12.21
C GLU A 511 31.65 -4.69 13.52
N GLY A 512 32.10 -5.95 13.51
CA GLY A 512 32.05 -6.82 14.69
C GLY A 512 30.65 -7.30 15.09
N LYS A 513 29.61 -6.97 14.31
CA LYS A 513 28.26 -7.52 14.47
C LYS A 513 28.02 -8.66 13.50
N ASP A 514 27.16 -9.60 13.90
CA ASP A 514 26.78 -10.76 13.08
C ASP A 514 25.64 -10.40 12.10
N TYR A 515 25.88 -9.42 11.23
CA TYR A 515 24.96 -9.02 10.19
C TYR A 515 25.52 -9.35 8.82
N ALA A 516 24.71 -9.98 7.96
CA ALA A 516 25.17 -10.39 6.64
C ALA A 516 25.41 -9.19 5.71
N ALA A 517 26.68 -8.90 5.45
CA ALA A 517 27.06 -7.86 4.50
C ALA A 517 26.74 -8.22 3.04
N THR A 518 26.54 -9.48 2.69
CA THR A 518 26.26 -9.94 1.31
C THR A 518 25.35 -11.15 1.33
N GLY A 519 24.67 -11.42 0.22
CA GLY A 519 23.81 -12.59 0.05
C GLY A 519 22.51 -12.48 0.84
N ASP A 520 21.79 -13.59 0.94
CA ASP A 520 20.64 -13.70 1.83
C ASP A 520 21.11 -13.90 3.28
N PRO A 521 20.77 -13.02 4.24
CA PRO A 521 21.15 -13.21 5.65
C PRO A 521 20.60 -14.50 6.26
N ASN A 522 19.53 -15.06 5.68
CA ASN A 522 18.82 -16.20 6.22
C ASN A 522 19.13 -17.52 5.50
N GLY A 523 20.19 -17.53 4.68
CA GLY A 523 20.88 -18.74 4.25
C GLY A 523 20.32 -19.45 3.02
N LEU A 524 19.36 -18.87 2.29
CA LEU A 524 18.92 -19.43 1.00
C LEU A 524 19.73 -18.87 -0.16
N GLU A 525 20.02 -19.73 -1.13
CA GLU A 525 20.64 -19.32 -2.39
C GLU A 525 19.62 -18.66 -3.33
N PRO A 526 19.93 -17.51 -3.93
CA PRO A 526 19.03 -16.84 -4.85
C PRO A 526 18.94 -17.60 -6.17
N ILE A 527 17.74 -17.69 -6.75
CA ILE A 527 17.51 -18.47 -7.96
C ILE A 527 17.69 -17.59 -9.21
N LEU A 528 18.42 -18.11 -10.20
CA LEU A 528 18.56 -17.48 -11.50
C LEU A 528 17.23 -17.54 -12.29
N PRO A 529 16.83 -16.44 -12.96
CA PRO A 529 15.74 -16.46 -13.91
C PRO A 529 15.87 -17.56 -14.95
N THR A 530 14.79 -18.30 -15.20
CA THR A 530 14.81 -19.52 -16.03
C THR A 530 14.75 -19.28 -17.54
N ILE A 531 14.33 -18.09 -18.00
CA ILE A 531 14.06 -17.82 -19.43
C ILE A 531 15.09 -16.83 -20.01
N ALA A 532 15.17 -15.61 -19.45
CA ALA A 532 15.97 -14.53 -20.02
C ALA A 532 16.60 -13.63 -18.94
N PRO A 533 17.48 -14.18 -18.07
CA PRO A 533 18.11 -13.42 -16.99
C PRO A 533 18.86 -12.20 -17.53
N LEU A 534 18.84 -11.10 -16.76
CA LEU A 534 19.79 -10.00 -16.97
C LEU A 534 21.21 -10.50 -16.75
N ARG A 535 22.18 -9.84 -17.39
CA ARG A 535 23.61 -10.13 -17.21
C ARG A 535 24.30 -8.98 -16.49
N GLY A 536 25.23 -9.32 -15.61
CA GLY A 536 26.10 -8.38 -14.92
C GLY A 536 27.19 -7.83 -15.84
N GLU A 537 28.02 -6.94 -15.32
CA GLU A 537 29.16 -6.35 -16.03
C GLU A 537 30.20 -7.39 -16.46
N ASP A 538 30.30 -8.49 -15.72
CA ASP A 538 31.12 -9.67 -16.03
C ASP A 538 30.48 -10.64 -17.03
N ASN A 539 29.35 -10.24 -17.62
CA ASN A 539 28.52 -11.01 -18.54
C ASN A 539 27.92 -12.28 -17.94
N GLN A 540 27.92 -12.44 -16.61
CA GLN A 540 27.27 -13.57 -15.93
C GLN A 540 25.77 -13.29 -15.68
N PRO A 541 24.90 -14.31 -15.72
CA PRO A 541 23.49 -14.13 -15.42
C PRO A 541 23.30 -13.71 -13.96
N LEU A 542 22.40 -12.76 -13.71
CA LEU A 542 22.08 -12.25 -12.39
C LEU A 542 20.82 -12.92 -11.83
N PRO A 543 20.79 -13.27 -10.53
CA PRO A 543 19.62 -13.86 -9.88
C PRO A 543 18.64 -12.79 -9.36
N TYR A 544 18.75 -11.56 -9.87
CA TYR A 544 17.93 -10.42 -9.43
C TYR A 544 17.79 -9.37 -10.54
N ILE A 545 16.82 -8.47 -10.36
CA ILE A 545 16.74 -7.19 -11.05
C ILE A 545 16.73 -6.08 -10.00
N SER A 546 17.67 -5.14 -10.14
CA SER A 546 17.85 -3.96 -9.30
C SER A 546 18.13 -2.79 -10.23
N SER A 547 17.09 -2.10 -10.68
CA SER A 547 17.21 -1.10 -11.74
C SER A 547 16.31 0.12 -11.51
N ASN A 548 16.75 1.25 -12.04
CA ASN A 548 15.97 2.49 -12.15
C ASN A 548 15.50 2.74 -13.60
N ASP A 549 15.78 1.80 -14.50
CA ASP A 549 15.47 1.87 -15.93
C ASP A 549 14.58 0.70 -16.39
N ILE A 550 14.66 -0.44 -15.71
CA ILE A 550 13.89 -1.65 -16.02
C ILE A 550 12.85 -1.85 -14.94
N THR A 551 11.58 -1.98 -15.31
CA THR A 551 10.49 -2.27 -14.38
C THR A 551 10.07 -3.73 -14.46
N VAL A 552 9.58 -4.30 -13.36
CA VAL A 552 9.23 -5.73 -13.24
C VAL A 552 7.84 -5.93 -12.66
N PHE A 553 7.11 -6.92 -13.18
CA PHE A 553 5.87 -7.40 -12.59
C PHE A 553 5.76 -8.93 -12.71
N SER A 554 4.97 -9.54 -11.84
CA SER A 554 4.78 -11.00 -11.81
C SER A 554 3.29 -11.37 -11.82
N ILE A 555 2.95 -12.43 -12.54
CA ILE A 555 1.56 -12.90 -12.71
C ILE A 555 1.47 -14.35 -12.27
N LEU A 556 0.58 -14.65 -11.33
CA LEU A 556 0.17 -16.02 -11.03
C LEU A 556 -1.02 -16.41 -11.92
N ASP A 557 -0.87 -17.50 -12.67
CA ASP A 557 -1.96 -18.16 -13.41
C ASP A 557 -2.41 -19.41 -12.65
N THR A 558 -3.62 -19.38 -12.07
CA THR A 558 -4.13 -20.49 -11.26
C THR A 558 -4.60 -21.69 -12.08
N SER A 559 -4.66 -21.60 -13.41
CA SER A 559 -4.95 -22.77 -14.26
C SER A 559 -3.77 -23.75 -14.31
N THR A 560 -2.56 -23.23 -14.14
CA THR A 560 -1.30 -24.00 -14.22
C THR A 560 -0.52 -24.00 -12.91
N GLY A 561 -0.80 -23.05 -12.03
CA GLY A 561 -0.02 -22.79 -10.82
C GLY A 561 1.34 -22.16 -11.11
N ILE A 562 1.50 -21.54 -12.30
CA ILE A 562 2.75 -20.92 -12.73
C ILE A 562 2.73 -19.44 -12.37
N VAL A 563 3.83 -18.99 -11.78
CA VAL A 563 4.20 -17.58 -11.68
C VAL A 563 5.12 -17.24 -12.84
N SER A 564 4.76 -16.27 -13.66
CA SER A 564 5.60 -15.70 -14.72
C SER A 564 6.00 -14.28 -14.37
N SER A 565 7.29 -13.93 -14.49
CA SER A 565 7.78 -12.58 -14.29
C SER A 565 8.23 -11.94 -15.61
N TYR A 566 7.90 -10.67 -15.75
CA TYR A 566 8.11 -9.87 -16.95
C TYR A 566 8.91 -8.63 -16.62
N ARG A 567 9.78 -8.21 -17.56
CA ARG A 567 10.54 -6.98 -17.46
C ARG A 567 10.31 -6.10 -18.69
N PHE A 568 10.34 -4.79 -18.47
CA PHE A 568 10.23 -3.80 -19.53
C PHE A 568 11.30 -2.72 -19.33
N ASP A 569 12.06 -2.41 -20.38
CA ASP A 569 13.12 -1.39 -20.35
C ASP A 569 12.55 -0.04 -20.77
N THR A 570 12.43 0.88 -19.82
CA THR A 570 11.83 2.20 -20.08
C THR A 570 12.73 3.14 -20.88
N ARG A 571 13.98 2.75 -21.17
CA ARG A 571 14.87 3.47 -22.08
C ARG A 571 14.52 3.22 -23.54
N GLU A 572 13.80 2.14 -23.82
CA GLU A 572 13.38 1.69 -25.15
C GLU A 572 11.85 1.58 -25.15
N PRO A 573 11.10 2.71 -25.21
CA PRO A 573 9.66 2.71 -25.00
C PRO A 573 8.86 1.88 -26.02
N ASP A 574 9.43 1.68 -27.22
CA ASP A 574 8.86 0.87 -28.30
C ASP A 574 9.29 -0.61 -28.25
N SER A 575 10.05 -1.03 -27.23
CA SER A 575 10.50 -2.41 -27.06
C SER A 575 9.38 -3.33 -26.57
N ASP A 576 9.54 -4.62 -26.88
CA ASP A 576 8.66 -5.67 -26.38
C ASP A 576 8.87 -5.91 -24.88
N ILE A 577 7.81 -6.37 -24.22
CA ILE A 577 7.88 -6.86 -22.84
C ILE A 577 8.51 -8.26 -22.86
N ILE A 578 9.51 -8.47 -22.01
CA ILE A 578 10.26 -9.72 -21.96
C ILE A 578 9.81 -10.53 -20.75
N LYS A 579 9.19 -11.70 -20.99
CA LYS A 579 9.09 -12.73 -19.96
C LYS A 579 10.49 -13.27 -19.70
N PHE A 580 10.97 -13.15 -18.47
CA PHE A 580 12.36 -13.49 -18.13
C PHE A 580 12.50 -14.62 -17.11
N ASP A 581 11.44 -14.94 -16.37
CA ASP A 581 11.42 -16.05 -15.43
C ASP A 581 10.03 -16.70 -15.37
N GLU A 582 10.02 -17.99 -15.04
CA GLU A 582 8.83 -18.70 -14.60
C GLU A 582 9.17 -19.82 -13.61
N PHE A 583 8.22 -20.09 -12.71
CA PHE A 583 8.26 -21.23 -11.78
C PHE A 583 6.85 -21.65 -11.36
N GLN A 584 6.70 -22.89 -10.93
CA GLN A 584 5.41 -23.45 -10.50
C GLN A 584 5.36 -23.53 -8.97
N ILE A 585 4.31 -22.98 -8.34
CA ILE A 585 4.15 -22.97 -6.87
C ILE A 585 3.36 -24.15 -6.31
N ALA A 586 2.67 -24.90 -7.16
CA ALA A 586 1.99 -26.14 -6.79
C ALA A 586 1.87 -27.05 -8.02
N PRO A 587 2.18 -28.36 -7.91
CA PRO A 587 1.85 -29.29 -8.98
C PRO A 587 0.33 -29.35 -9.12
N VAL A 588 -0.19 -29.21 -10.35
CA VAL A 588 -1.61 -29.37 -10.66
C VAL A 588 -2.06 -30.72 -10.11
N ARG A 589 -2.95 -30.74 -9.11
CA ARG A 589 -3.61 -31.98 -8.70
C ARG A 589 -4.39 -32.46 -9.91
N SER A 590 -3.89 -33.52 -10.57
CA SER A 590 -4.66 -34.22 -11.60
C SER A 590 -6.03 -34.52 -11.02
N GLN A 591 -7.09 -33.99 -11.63
CA GLN A 591 -8.46 -34.35 -11.27
C GLN A 591 -8.53 -35.87 -11.29
N GLY A 592 -8.57 -36.49 -10.12
CA GLY A 592 -8.78 -37.91 -9.99
C GLY A 592 -10.18 -38.19 -10.54
N PHE A 593 -10.27 -38.61 -11.80
CA PHE A 593 -11.39 -39.40 -12.24
C PHE A 593 -11.42 -40.62 -11.34
N SER A 594 -12.27 -40.57 -10.32
CA SER A 594 -12.67 -41.73 -9.55
C SER A 594 -13.27 -42.71 -10.55
N LEU A 595 -12.48 -43.68 -10.99
CA LEU A 595 -13.00 -44.88 -11.64
C LEU A 595 -13.87 -45.57 -10.58
N THR A 596 -15.16 -45.29 -10.64
CA THR A 596 -16.19 -46.06 -9.97
C THR A 596 -15.94 -47.53 -10.31
N LYS A 597 -15.52 -48.31 -9.32
CA LYS A 597 -15.46 -49.77 -9.40
C LYS A 597 -16.84 -50.25 -9.87
N SER A 598 -16.92 -50.72 -11.11
CA SER A 598 -18.09 -51.40 -11.62
C SER A 598 -18.34 -52.64 -10.75
N ILE A 599 -19.52 -52.68 -10.15
CA ILE A 599 -20.06 -53.86 -9.47
C ILE A 599 -20.17 -54.96 -10.53
N ILE A 600 -19.37 -56.02 -10.41
CA ILE A 600 -19.56 -57.27 -11.15
C ILE A 600 -20.54 -58.12 -10.33
N PRO A 601 -21.72 -58.49 -10.85
CA PRO A 601 -22.61 -59.42 -10.17
C PRO A 601 -22.03 -60.83 -10.25
N SER A 602 -21.98 -61.52 -9.11
CA SER A 602 -21.62 -62.94 -9.04
C SER A 602 -22.70 -63.80 -9.72
N LEU A 603 -22.35 -64.40 -10.87
CA LEU A 603 -23.14 -65.44 -11.50
C LEU A 603 -22.86 -66.78 -10.82
N SER A 604 -23.90 -67.30 -10.16
CA SER A 604 -24.01 -68.67 -9.68
C SER A 604 -23.96 -69.63 -10.87
N LEU A 605 -22.99 -70.55 -10.87
CA LEU A 605 -23.00 -71.74 -11.69
C LEU A 605 -23.19 -72.96 -10.79
N LYS A 606 -24.38 -73.55 -10.89
CA LYS A 606 -24.67 -74.91 -10.44
C LYS A 606 -24.46 -75.90 -11.59
N TYR A 607 -24.12 -77.12 -11.19
CA TYR A 607 -24.29 -78.45 -11.83
C TYR A 607 -23.04 -79.09 -12.44
N PRO A 608 -22.96 -80.45 -12.44
CA PRO A 608 -23.76 -81.45 -11.69
C PRO A 608 -23.07 -81.95 -10.41
#